data_AF-A0A2V6JBF2-F1
#
_entry.id   AF-A0A2V6JBF2-F1
#
_cell.length_a   1.000
_cell.length_b   1.000
_cell.length_c   1.000
_cell.angle_alpha   90.00
_cell.angle_beta   90.00
_cell.angle_gamma   90.00
#
_symmetry.space_group_name_H-M   'P 1'
#
loop_
_entity.id
_entity.type
_entity.pdbx_description
1 polymer ?
#
loop_
_entity_poly.entity_id
_entity_poly.type
_entity_poly.pdbx_seq_one_letter_code
_entity_poly.pdbx_strand_id
1 'polypeptide(L)'
;MCGIVGYVGRAKATPILLDGLRRLEYRGYDSAGLTVIERGHLETRKCAGRIAALAKLVRKQPVAGSLGISHTRWATHGGVNDENAHPHFDATGKLALVHNGVIENYQALKDELVRDGDTNFRSETDTEVLAHLIGKLYDDSCASTVDAPGKRARLFDAVRTALRQVIGTYGIALVHADVPDFMIGARRGSPLVLGVGNGENFLASDVSAIVAYTRDAVYLNDFDLVAAGPDKFEISSLAGDITEHPVSKVEFTAEDIRKGDYPHYMLKEICEQPNTVRDAMRGRLNHEECTAKLGGLNMAPPELRDVGRIVLTGCGTALHAARVGEYLIERLANIPTEVDFASEFRHRNMPMTSETLVFAISQSGETADTLGALRESRRKGFRTLGICNNVASTIARENDGGVYMHAGPEIGVAATKSFTSQLVVLALLGLLFGRMRNLSAAEGN
;
A
#
# COMPACT_ATOMS: atom_id res chain seq x y z
N MET A 1 1.73 -1.62 9.75
CA MET A 1 2.33 -1.07 8.49
C MET A 1 2.56 0.41 8.71
N CYS A 2 3.65 1.03 8.30
CA CYS A 2 3.82 2.48 8.51
C CYS A 2 2.92 3.31 7.57
N GLY A 3 2.90 4.64 7.75
CA GLY A 3 2.16 5.58 6.90
C GLY A 3 3.04 6.72 6.38
N ILE A 4 2.97 7.03 5.09
CA ILE A 4 3.70 8.12 4.43
C ILE A 4 2.69 9.15 3.91
N VAL A 5 3.00 10.43 4.09
CA VAL A 5 2.35 11.53 3.37
C VAL A 5 3.41 12.56 2.97
N GLY A 6 3.41 12.94 1.70
CA GLY A 6 4.23 14.00 1.12
C GLY A 6 3.37 14.99 0.37
N TYR A 7 3.79 16.26 0.34
CA TYR A 7 3.07 17.35 -0.30
C TYR A 7 4.06 18.30 -0.97
N VAL A 8 3.71 18.71 -2.20
CA VAL A 8 4.37 19.79 -2.93
C VAL A 8 3.30 20.64 -3.60
N GLY A 9 3.27 21.95 -3.34
CA GLY A 9 2.23 22.81 -3.89
C GLY A 9 2.32 24.25 -3.43
N ARG A 10 1.19 24.95 -3.40
CA ARG A 10 1.10 26.37 -3.02
C ARG A 10 0.63 26.58 -1.59
N ALA A 11 -0.03 25.58 -0.99
CA ALA A 11 -0.51 25.66 0.37
C ALA A 11 0.64 25.41 1.37
N LYS A 12 0.36 25.69 2.66
CA LYS A 12 1.26 25.27 3.73
C LYS A 12 1.18 23.75 3.86
N ALA A 13 2.32 23.08 3.79
CA ALA A 13 2.43 21.62 3.88
C ALA A 13 2.03 21.11 5.28
N THR A 14 2.42 21.82 6.35
CA THR A 14 2.29 21.32 7.73
C THR A 14 0.87 20.87 8.12
N PRO A 15 -0.21 21.63 7.86
CA PRO A 15 -1.58 21.17 8.14
C PRO A 15 -2.00 19.95 7.32
N ILE A 16 -1.59 19.91 6.05
CA ILE A 16 -1.91 18.82 5.11
C ILE A 16 -1.24 17.51 5.57
N LEU A 17 0.06 17.58 5.87
CA LEU A 17 0.85 16.47 6.36
C LEU A 17 0.26 15.91 7.68
N LEU A 18 -0.07 16.79 8.64
CA LEU A 18 -0.69 16.36 9.89
C LEU A 18 -2.08 15.74 9.71
N ASP A 19 -2.92 16.29 8.81
CA ASP A 19 -4.24 15.70 8.53
C ASP A 19 -4.11 14.31 7.88
N GLY A 20 -3.21 14.19 6.89
CA GLY A 20 -2.91 12.92 6.23
C GLY A 20 -2.42 11.87 7.24
N LEU A 21 -1.49 12.23 8.14
CA LEU A 21 -1.03 11.32 9.17
C LEU A 21 -2.13 10.87 10.15
N ARG A 22 -3.07 11.76 10.53
CA ARG A 22 -4.22 11.36 11.36
C ARG A 22 -5.07 10.29 10.69
N ARG A 23 -5.22 10.38 9.36
CA ARG A 23 -5.96 9.39 8.57
C ARG A 23 -5.20 8.07 8.44
N LEU A 24 -3.88 8.08 8.60
CA LEU A 24 -3.03 6.89 8.57
C LEU A 24 -2.64 6.34 9.95
N GLU A 25 -3.11 6.95 11.05
CA GLU A 25 -2.73 6.55 12.42
C GLU A 25 -3.11 5.10 12.75
N TYR A 26 -4.13 4.55 12.08
CA TYR A 26 -4.51 3.14 12.19
C TYR A 26 -3.43 2.16 11.68
N ARG A 27 -2.50 2.64 10.85
CA ARG A 27 -1.42 1.83 10.29
C ARG A 27 -0.25 1.68 11.26
N GLY A 28 0.12 2.77 11.96
CA GLY A 28 1.20 2.82 12.94
C GLY A 28 1.07 4.02 13.88
N TYR A 29 1.47 3.84 15.13
CA TYR A 29 1.24 4.80 16.22
C TYR A 29 2.35 4.83 17.27
N ASP A 30 3.51 4.22 16.98
CA ASP A 30 4.65 4.15 17.91
C ASP A 30 5.43 5.47 17.95
N SER A 31 5.59 6.11 16.80
CA SER A 31 6.18 7.45 16.67
C SER A 31 5.73 8.13 15.38
N ALA A 32 5.91 9.45 15.30
CA ALA A 32 5.58 10.21 14.12
C ALA A 32 6.46 11.45 13.95
N GLY A 33 6.59 11.90 12.71
CA GLY A 33 7.32 13.11 12.41
C GLY A 33 6.97 13.73 11.06
N LEU A 34 7.40 14.96 10.88
CA LEU A 34 7.33 15.68 9.60
C LEU A 34 8.54 16.58 9.43
N THR A 35 8.90 16.79 8.17
CA THR A 35 9.90 17.76 7.74
C THR A 35 9.29 18.62 6.64
N VAL A 36 9.50 19.94 6.74
CA VAL A 36 9.15 20.90 5.68
C VAL A 36 10.38 21.69 5.27
N ILE A 37 10.42 22.15 4.02
CA ILE A 37 11.45 23.07 3.57
C ILE A 37 11.00 24.50 3.84
N GLU A 38 11.70 25.18 4.76
CA GLU A 38 11.47 26.58 5.11
C GLU A 38 12.73 27.38 4.79
N ARG A 39 12.63 28.35 3.86
CA ARG A 39 13.74 29.24 3.46
C ARG A 39 15.04 28.50 3.07
N GLY A 40 14.92 27.34 2.42
CA GLY A 40 16.06 26.53 2.00
C GLY A 40 16.67 25.66 3.10
N HIS A 41 16.01 25.52 4.25
CA HIS A 41 16.43 24.65 5.35
C HIS A 41 15.36 23.60 5.66
N LEU A 42 15.80 22.43 6.13
CA LEU A 42 14.90 21.38 6.60
C LEU A 42 14.47 21.67 8.05
N GLU A 43 13.19 21.97 8.23
CA GLU A 43 12.59 22.16 9.55
C GLU A 43 11.81 20.90 9.95
N THR A 44 12.32 20.17 10.95
CA THR A 44 11.78 18.86 11.34
C THR A 44 11.20 18.88 12.74
N ARG A 45 10.06 18.22 12.91
CA ARG A 45 9.48 17.88 14.22
C ARG A 45 9.17 16.40 14.20
N LYS A 46 9.73 15.64 15.13
CA LYS A 46 9.46 14.22 15.31
C LYS A 46 9.43 13.88 16.79
N CYS A 47 8.59 12.93 17.17
CA CYS A 47 8.47 12.46 18.54
C CYS A 47 7.93 11.04 18.61
N ALA A 48 8.30 10.32 19.66
CA ALA A 48 7.65 9.09 20.07
C ALA A 48 6.19 9.34 20.49
N GLY A 49 5.36 8.32 20.26
CA GLY A 49 3.93 8.32 20.52
C GLY A 49 3.06 8.70 19.32
N ARG A 50 1.79 8.92 19.62
CA ARG A 50 0.71 9.13 18.65
C ARG A 50 0.78 10.48 17.95
N ILE A 51 0.01 10.65 16.86
CA ILE A 51 -0.04 11.89 16.07
C ILE A 51 -0.44 13.10 16.92
N ALA A 52 -1.22 12.89 17.98
CA ALA A 52 -1.57 13.95 18.93
C ALA A 52 -0.34 14.59 19.61
N ALA A 53 0.70 13.81 19.91
CA ALA A 53 1.95 14.31 20.49
C ALA A 53 2.70 15.19 19.49
N LEU A 54 2.82 14.72 18.23
CA LEU A 54 3.42 15.49 17.14
C LEU A 54 2.66 16.80 16.89
N ALA A 55 1.32 16.75 16.87
CA ALA A 55 0.50 17.95 16.69
C ALA A 55 0.70 18.96 17.83
N LYS A 56 0.90 18.50 19.07
CA LYS A 56 1.24 19.37 20.20
C LYS A 56 2.64 19.98 20.04
N LEU A 57 3.61 19.21 19.57
CA LEU A 57 4.97 19.69 19.30
C LEU A 57 4.97 20.77 18.20
N VAL A 58 4.29 20.54 17.09
CA VAL A 58 4.15 21.50 15.99
C VAL A 58 3.43 22.78 16.42
N ARG A 59 2.43 22.69 17.32
CA ARG A 59 1.79 23.89 17.88
C ARG A 59 2.74 24.71 18.76
N LYS A 60 3.62 24.05 19.52
CA LYS A 60 4.62 24.71 20.37
C LYS A 60 5.78 25.28 19.56
N GLN A 61 6.17 24.60 18.49
CA GLN A 61 7.29 24.95 17.63
C GLN A 61 6.82 24.90 16.17
N PRO A 62 6.09 25.93 15.71
CA PRO A 62 5.55 25.98 14.36
C PRO A 62 6.65 25.85 13.30
N VAL A 63 6.29 25.22 12.19
CA VAL A 63 7.12 25.09 10.98
C VAL A 63 6.27 25.39 9.76
N ALA A 64 6.82 26.14 8.80
CA ALA A 64 6.08 26.60 7.63
C ALA A 64 6.88 26.40 6.34
N GLY A 65 6.32 25.60 5.44
CA GLY A 65 6.84 25.43 4.09
C GLY A 65 5.73 24.93 3.17
N SER A 66 5.96 24.98 1.86
CA SER A 66 5.02 24.49 0.84
C SER A 66 5.42 23.13 0.25
N LEU A 67 6.55 22.58 0.72
CA LEU A 67 7.08 21.28 0.38
C LEU A 67 7.45 20.55 1.67
N GLY A 68 7.02 19.30 1.80
CA GLY A 68 7.40 18.48 2.93
C GLY A 68 6.91 17.05 2.87
N ILE A 69 7.43 16.25 3.80
CA ILE A 69 7.11 14.84 3.97
C ILE A 69 6.85 14.55 5.45
N SER A 70 6.09 13.50 5.71
CA SER A 70 5.70 13.11 7.04
C SER A 70 5.45 11.61 7.13
N HIS A 71 5.57 11.08 8.34
CA HIS A 71 5.52 9.65 8.59
C HIS A 71 4.87 9.31 9.93
N THR A 72 4.17 8.18 9.96
CA THR A 72 3.79 7.48 11.19
C THR A 72 4.36 6.07 11.18
N ARG A 73 4.97 5.68 12.29
CA ARG A 73 5.83 4.50 12.38
C ARG A 73 5.17 3.39 13.19
N TRP A 74 5.34 2.17 12.69
CA TRP A 74 5.26 0.92 13.43
C TRP A 74 6.68 0.36 13.49
N ALA A 75 7.29 0.30 14.67
CA ALA A 75 8.71 -0.02 14.79
C ALA A 75 8.99 -1.49 14.41
N THR A 76 9.94 -1.71 13.49
CA THR A 76 10.45 -3.05 13.10
C THR A 76 11.93 -3.22 13.46
N HIS A 77 12.75 -2.18 13.25
CA HIS A 77 14.16 -2.11 13.63
C HIS A 77 14.38 -0.95 14.60
N GLY A 78 15.17 -1.15 15.66
CA GLY A 78 15.45 -0.10 16.66
C GLY A 78 14.28 0.26 17.58
N GLY A 79 14.59 0.84 18.73
CA GLY A 79 13.60 1.21 19.75
C GLY A 79 12.60 2.29 19.32
N VAL A 80 11.53 2.44 20.10
CA VAL A 80 10.54 3.53 19.96
C VAL A 80 11.06 4.78 20.67
N ASN A 81 11.70 5.67 19.93
CA ASN A 81 12.23 6.93 20.43
C ASN A 81 12.20 8.02 19.33
N ASP A 82 12.54 9.25 19.68
CA ASP A 82 12.53 10.38 18.77
C ASP A 82 13.59 10.24 17.66
N GLU A 83 14.75 9.65 17.96
CA GLU A 83 15.87 9.48 17.04
C GLU A 83 15.52 8.53 15.87
N ASN A 84 14.89 7.39 16.19
CA ASN A 84 14.42 6.37 15.25
C ASN A 84 13.07 6.73 14.59
N ALA A 85 12.42 7.82 15.00
CA ALA A 85 11.26 8.33 14.29
C ALA A 85 11.69 8.93 12.94
N HIS A 86 10.88 8.70 11.92
CA HIS A 86 11.08 9.31 10.61
C HIS A 86 10.57 10.77 10.62
N PRO A 87 11.07 11.67 9.75
CA PRO A 87 12.06 11.44 8.68
C PRO A 87 13.50 11.23 9.17
N HIS A 88 14.30 10.52 8.37
CA HIS A 88 15.75 10.39 8.50
C HIS A 88 16.48 11.30 7.52
N PHE A 89 17.74 11.60 7.81
CA PHE A 89 18.55 12.52 7.03
C PHE A 89 19.79 11.85 6.45
N ASP A 90 20.39 12.48 5.45
CA ASP A 90 21.74 12.15 5.01
C ASP A 90 22.80 12.76 5.96
N ALA A 91 24.08 12.45 5.69
CA ALA A 91 25.20 12.94 6.48
C ALA A 91 25.30 14.48 6.55
N THR A 92 24.83 15.20 5.51
CA THR A 92 24.85 16.67 5.48
C THR A 92 23.67 17.30 6.22
N GLY A 93 22.60 16.54 6.45
CA GLY A 93 21.33 17.03 7.00
C GLY A 93 20.49 17.84 5.99
N LYS A 94 20.77 17.75 4.69
CA LYS A 94 20.05 18.48 3.63
C LYS A 94 19.01 17.64 2.91
N LEU A 95 19.10 16.32 2.99
CA LEU A 95 18.11 15.37 2.49
C LEU A 95 17.25 14.88 3.64
N ALA A 96 15.93 14.82 3.47
CA ALA A 96 15.03 14.11 4.38
C ALA A 96 14.30 12.99 3.63
N LEU A 97 14.19 11.83 4.26
CA LEU A 97 13.56 10.63 3.70
C LEU A 97 12.63 9.96 4.71
N VAL A 98 11.47 9.52 4.23
CA VAL A 98 10.54 8.64 4.95
C VAL A 98 10.40 7.33 4.21
N HIS A 99 10.24 6.23 4.95
CA HIS A 99 10.26 4.88 4.39
C HIS A 99 9.24 3.96 5.05
N ASN A 100 8.56 3.16 4.22
CA ASN A 100 7.75 2.02 4.61
C ASN A 100 8.35 0.76 3.98
N GLY A 101 8.81 -0.19 4.78
CA GLY A 101 9.44 -1.39 4.26
C GLY A 101 10.62 -1.82 5.13
N VAL A 102 11.49 -2.63 4.54
CA VAL A 102 12.72 -3.12 5.16
C VAL A 102 13.80 -3.17 4.09
N ILE A 103 14.92 -2.47 4.34
CA ILE A 103 16.14 -2.58 3.54
C ILE A 103 16.97 -3.73 4.11
N GLU A 104 16.85 -4.92 3.50
CA GLU A 104 17.41 -6.17 4.04
C GLU A 104 18.95 -6.18 4.06
N ASN A 105 19.58 -5.49 3.10
CA ASN A 105 21.04 -5.38 3.00
C ASN A 105 21.60 -4.09 3.62
N TYR A 106 20.88 -3.41 4.52
CA TYR A 106 21.32 -2.14 5.11
C TYR A 106 22.68 -2.24 5.80
N GLN A 107 23.01 -3.36 6.45
CA GLN A 107 24.28 -3.52 7.14
C GLN A 107 25.46 -3.47 6.16
N ALA A 108 25.37 -4.17 5.03
CA ALA A 108 26.40 -4.16 4.00
C ALA A 108 26.59 -2.75 3.39
N LEU A 109 25.49 -2.03 3.14
CA LEU A 109 25.52 -0.66 2.65
C LEU A 109 26.13 0.30 3.69
N LYS A 110 25.79 0.12 4.97
CA LYS A 110 26.36 0.91 6.07
C LYS A 110 27.87 0.70 6.21
N ASP A 111 28.33 -0.55 6.13
CA ASP A 111 29.74 -0.88 6.23
C ASP A 111 30.56 -0.30 5.04
N GLU A 112 29.96 -0.17 3.86
CA GLU A 112 30.56 0.54 2.72
C GLU A 112 30.64 2.05 2.96
N LEU A 113 29.54 2.68 3.40
CA LEU A 113 29.53 4.11 3.72
C LEU A 113 30.55 4.48 4.81
N VAL A 114 30.68 3.65 5.85
CA VAL A 114 31.67 3.84 6.92
C VAL A 114 33.10 3.71 6.38
N ARG A 115 33.36 2.77 5.47
CA ARG A 115 34.68 2.65 4.82
C ARG A 115 35.02 3.86 3.96
N ASP A 116 34.01 4.47 3.35
CA ASP A 116 34.15 5.71 2.58
C ASP A 116 34.22 6.97 3.47
N GLY A 117 34.21 6.82 4.79
CA GLY A 117 34.41 7.90 5.76
C GLY A 117 33.13 8.46 6.40
N ASP A 118 31.95 7.96 6.02
CA ASP A 118 30.69 8.38 6.62
C ASP A 118 30.45 7.68 7.97
N THR A 119 30.69 8.41 9.05
CA THR A 119 30.53 7.91 10.43
C THR A 119 29.38 8.60 11.17
N ASN A 120 28.58 9.41 10.48
CA ASN A 120 27.61 10.33 11.08
C ASN A 120 26.21 9.74 11.28
N PHE A 121 26.09 8.42 11.43
CA PHE A 121 24.80 7.76 11.71
C PHE A 121 24.30 8.08 13.12
N ARG A 122 23.04 8.47 13.24
CA ARG A 122 22.40 8.89 14.49
C ARG A 122 21.31 7.94 14.97
N SER A 123 20.93 6.96 14.15
CA SER A 123 19.87 6.01 14.43
C SER A 123 20.30 4.56 14.24
N GLU A 124 19.44 3.66 14.68
CA GLU A 124 19.58 2.22 14.50
C GLU A 124 18.79 1.71 13.28
N THR A 125 18.28 2.62 12.46
CA THR A 125 17.34 2.28 11.39
C THR A 125 18.04 2.00 10.07
N ASP A 126 17.50 1.02 9.35
CA ASP A 126 17.82 0.73 7.96
C ASP A 126 17.57 1.93 7.03
N THR A 127 16.58 2.75 7.40
CA THR A 127 16.13 3.92 6.65
C THR A 127 17.17 5.04 6.60
N GLU A 128 17.89 5.28 7.69
CA GLU A 128 18.98 6.27 7.70
C GLU A 128 20.11 5.88 6.75
N VAL A 129 20.44 4.59 6.66
CA VAL A 129 21.46 4.09 5.72
C VAL A 129 21.10 4.41 4.28
N LEU A 130 19.82 4.26 3.92
CA LEU A 130 19.35 4.64 2.59
C LEU A 130 19.44 6.16 2.35
N ALA A 131 19.11 6.98 3.35
CA ALA A 131 19.22 8.44 3.23
C ALA A 131 20.68 8.88 3.02
N HIS A 132 21.62 8.31 3.77
CA HIS A 132 23.05 8.56 3.63
C HIS A 132 23.58 8.11 2.25
N LEU A 133 23.19 6.93 1.77
CA LEU A 133 23.58 6.44 0.44
C LEU A 133 23.12 7.39 -0.68
N ILE A 134 21.87 7.85 -0.62
CA ILE A 134 21.34 8.79 -1.62
C ILE A 134 22.06 10.14 -1.53
N GLY A 135 22.27 10.66 -0.31
CA GLY A 135 22.97 11.93 -0.09
C GLY A 135 24.39 11.91 -0.65
N LYS A 136 25.16 10.86 -0.33
CA LYS A 136 26.51 10.66 -0.86
C LYS A 136 26.53 10.65 -2.40
N LEU A 137 25.67 9.84 -3.03
CA LEU A 137 25.58 9.77 -4.49
C LEU A 137 25.21 11.11 -5.12
N TYR A 138 24.34 11.89 -4.48
CA TYR A 138 23.98 13.22 -4.94
C TYR A 138 25.15 14.21 -4.82
N ASP A 139 25.85 14.23 -3.69
CA ASP A 139 27.00 15.10 -3.47
C ASP A 139 28.16 14.76 -4.40
N ASP A 140 28.47 13.47 -4.57
CA ASP A 140 29.47 12.97 -5.52
C ASP A 140 29.13 13.43 -6.95
N SER A 141 27.86 13.39 -7.33
CA SER A 141 27.40 13.88 -8.65
C SER A 141 27.54 15.39 -8.83
N CYS A 142 27.55 16.17 -7.74
CA CYS A 142 27.72 17.62 -7.78
C CYS A 142 29.19 18.05 -7.91
N ALA A 143 30.15 17.16 -7.60
CA ALA A 143 31.58 17.42 -7.75
C ALA A 143 32.06 17.35 -9.21
N SER A 144 31.27 16.78 -10.13
CA SER A 144 31.59 16.71 -11.56
C SER A 144 31.32 18.04 -12.28
N THR A 145 32.32 18.55 -13.01
CA THR A 145 32.34 19.91 -13.59
C THR A 145 32.03 20.00 -15.09
N VAL A 146 31.65 18.90 -15.75
CA VAL A 146 31.40 18.87 -17.21
C VAL A 146 29.96 18.46 -17.48
N ASP A 147 29.22 19.33 -18.19
CA ASP A 147 27.83 19.12 -18.66
C ASP A 147 26.87 18.49 -17.64
N ALA A 148 26.96 18.93 -16.38
CA ALA A 148 26.21 18.33 -15.29
C ALA A 148 24.69 18.57 -15.45
N PRO A 149 23.85 17.52 -15.38
CA PRO A 149 22.38 17.66 -15.38
C PRO A 149 21.92 18.64 -14.30
N GLY A 150 20.78 19.31 -14.48
CA GLY A 150 20.24 20.19 -13.44
C GLY A 150 20.05 19.48 -12.09
N LYS A 151 20.06 20.21 -10.96
CA LYS A 151 19.99 19.64 -9.59
C LYS A 151 18.90 18.57 -9.41
N ARG A 152 17.73 18.77 -10.03
CA ARG A 152 16.60 17.80 -10.00
C ARG A 152 16.96 16.46 -10.64
N ALA A 153 17.60 16.48 -11.80
CA ALA A 153 18.01 15.26 -12.50
C ALA A 153 19.09 14.51 -11.71
N ARG A 154 20.08 15.23 -11.16
CA ARG A 154 21.11 14.63 -10.30
C ARG A 154 20.54 13.96 -9.06
N LEU A 155 19.60 14.62 -8.38
CA LEU A 155 18.93 14.01 -7.21
C LEU A 155 18.13 12.77 -7.61
N PHE A 156 17.42 12.84 -8.73
CA PHE A 156 16.66 11.70 -9.24
C PHE A 156 17.55 10.51 -9.61
N ASP A 157 18.68 10.76 -10.28
CA ASP A 157 19.63 9.71 -10.64
C ASP A 157 20.37 9.15 -9.42
N ALA A 158 20.65 9.96 -8.40
CA ALA A 158 21.20 9.49 -7.12
C ALA A 158 20.22 8.51 -6.43
N VAL A 159 18.93 8.85 -6.37
CA VAL A 159 17.88 7.96 -5.85
C VAL A 159 17.80 6.68 -6.66
N ARG A 160 17.74 6.79 -7.99
CA ARG A 160 17.70 5.63 -8.89
C ARG A 160 18.90 4.71 -8.70
N THR A 161 20.09 5.28 -8.56
CA THR A 161 21.34 4.52 -8.38
C THR A 161 21.39 3.84 -7.02
N ALA A 162 20.96 4.51 -5.95
CA ALA A 162 20.86 3.91 -4.63
C ALA A 162 19.88 2.72 -4.63
N LEU A 163 18.70 2.89 -5.21
CA LEU A 163 17.65 1.87 -5.22
C LEU A 163 18.00 0.61 -6.04
N ARG A 164 18.97 0.69 -6.97
CA ARG A 164 19.53 -0.48 -7.65
C ARG A 164 20.40 -1.36 -6.75
N GLN A 165 20.95 -0.79 -5.68
CA GLN A 165 21.79 -1.49 -4.70
C GLN A 165 20.96 -2.08 -3.55
N VAL A 166 19.69 -1.69 -3.44
CA VAL A 166 18.80 -2.09 -2.34
C VAL A 166 18.17 -3.47 -2.57
N ILE A 167 18.26 -4.31 -1.54
CA ILE A 167 17.53 -5.57 -1.41
C ILE A 167 16.45 -5.39 -0.35
N GLY A 168 15.25 -5.89 -0.62
CA GLY A 168 14.11 -5.80 0.28
C GLY A 168 12.92 -5.05 -0.33
N THR A 169 12.13 -4.40 0.53
CA THR A 169 10.91 -3.69 0.17
C THR A 169 10.98 -2.25 0.63
N TYR A 170 10.40 -1.34 -0.15
CA TYR A 170 10.36 0.07 0.16
C TYR A 170 9.17 0.77 -0.49
N GLY A 171 8.61 1.72 0.24
CA GLY A 171 7.84 2.85 -0.28
C GLY A 171 8.49 4.07 0.34
N ILE A 172 9.05 4.96 -0.46
CA ILE A 172 9.78 6.13 0.04
C ILE A 172 9.19 7.42 -0.48
N ALA A 173 9.34 8.47 0.30
CA ALA A 173 9.24 9.85 -0.17
C ALA A 173 10.43 10.64 0.39
N LEU A 174 11.03 11.50 -0.44
CA LEU A 174 12.17 12.30 -0.05
C LEU A 174 12.12 13.72 -0.62
N VAL A 175 12.76 14.63 0.11
CA VAL A 175 12.94 16.04 -0.26
C VAL A 175 14.36 16.48 0.05
N HIS A 176 14.84 17.50 -0.66
CA HIS A 176 16.20 18.01 -0.49
C HIS A 176 16.21 19.54 -0.43
N ALA A 177 16.93 20.10 0.55
CA ALA A 177 17.02 21.54 0.81
C ALA A 177 17.46 22.36 -0.42
N ASP A 178 18.47 21.87 -1.15
CA ASP A 178 19.01 22.52 -2.34
C ASP A 178 18.15 22.36 -3.62
N VAL A 179 17.05 21.61 -3.55
CA VAL A 179 16.17 21.28 -4.69
C VAL A 179 14.71 21.61 -4.34
N PRO A 180 14.34 22.91 -4.30
CA PRO A 180 12.99 23.33 -3.92
C PRO A 180 11.93 22.92 -4.94
N ASP A 181 10.68 22.86 -4.47
CA ASP A 181 9.49 22.50 -5.25
C ASP A 181 9.62 21.16 -5.98
N PHE A 182 10.32 20.22 -5.36
CA PHE A 182 10.59 18.91 -5.92
C PHE A 182 10.61 17.84 -4.83
N MET A 183 9.79 16.80 -5.03
CA MET A 183 9.70 15.64 -4.18
C MET A 183 9.88 14.39 -5.05
N ILE A 184 10.57 13.38 -4.52
CA ILE A 184 10.71 12.09 -5.19
C ILE A 184 10.02 11.03 -4.35
N GLY A 185 9.26 10.15 -5.01
CA GLY A 185 8.74 8.93 -4.45
C GLY A 185 9.27 7.71 -5.19
N ALA A 186 9.38 6.57 -4.51
CA ALA A 186 9.68 5.31 -5.17
C ALA A 186 9.04 4.13 -4.45
N ARG A 187 8.75 3.08 -5.19
CA ARG A 187 8.01 1.92 -4.69
C ARG A 187 8.64 0.59 -5.13
N ARG A 188 8.68 -0.36 -4.19
CA ARG A 188 8.91 -1.79 -4.40
C ARG A 188 8.32 -2.58 -3.22
N GLY A 189 7.20 -3.26 -3.43
CA GLY A 189 6.59 -4.13 -2.43
C GLY A 189 5.93 -3.43 -1.23
N SER A 190 6.04 -2.10 -1.09
CA SER A 190 5.26 -1.30 -0.15
C SER A 190 4.39 -0.28 -0.89
N PRO A 191 3.09 -0.13 -0.56
CA PRO A 191 2.20 0.75 -1.30
C PRO A 191 2.65 2.22 -1.29
N LEU A 192 2.56 2.85 -2.46
CA LEU A 192 2.73 4.28 -2.65
C LEU A 192 1.84 4.74 -3.81
N VAL A 193 1.12 5.83 -3.61
CA VAL A 193 0.19 6.45 -4.56
C VAL A 193 0.54 7.92 -4.73
N LEU A 194 0.50 8.40 -5.97
CA LEU A 194 0.60 9.82 -6.31
C LEU A 194 -0.82 10.40 -6.39
N GLY A 195 -1.12 11.40 -5.57
CA GLY A 195 -2.32 12.22 -5.69
C GLY A 195 -2.07 13.42 -6.59
N VAL A 196 -2.94 13.63 -7.57
CA VAL A 196 -2.83 14.73 -8.54
C VAL A 196 -3.84 15.81 -8.17
N GLY A 197 -3.36 16.98 -7.75
CA GLY A 197 -4.18 18.14 -7.43
C GLY A 197 -4.11 19.23 -8.49
N ASN A 198 -4.68 20.40 -8.19
CA ASN A 198 -4.59 21.57 -9.06
C ASN A 198 -3.45 22.50 -8.60
N GLY A 199 -2.30 22.42 -9.27
CA GLY A 199 -1.09 23.16 -8.87
C GLY A 199 -0.46 22.63 -7.57
N GLU A 200 -0.74 21.37 -7.25
CA GLU A 200 -0.15 20.63 -6.13
C GLU A 200 -0.17 19.13 -6.42
N ASN A 201 0.78 18.40 -5.84
CA ASN A 201 0.86 16.94 -5.91
C ASN A 201 1.14 16.35 -4.52
N PHE A 202 0.68 15.12 -4.32
CA PHE A 202 0.75 14.41 -3.05
C PHE A 202 1.41 13.04 -3.25
N LEU A 203 2.16 12.57 -2.27
CA LEU A 203 2.52 11.15 -2.17
C LEU A 203 1.90 10.59 -0.91
N ALA A 204 1.30 9.41 -0.99
CA ALA A 204 0.79 8.76 0.21
C ALA A 204 0.94 7.24 0.13
N SER A 205 1.07 6.58 1.28
CA SER A 205 1.03 5.11 1.31
C SER A 205 -0.38 4.54 1.21
N ASP A 206 -1.40 5.38 1.36
CA ASP A 206 -2.81 5.03 1.19
C ASP A 206 -3.58 6.28 0.74
N VAL A 207 -4.50 6.09 -0.20
CA VAL A 207 -5.23 7.19 -0.81
C VAL A 207 -6.20 7.89 0.15
N SER A 208 -6.59 7.23 1.24
CA SER A 208 -7.39 7.82 2.33
C SER A 208 -6.72 9.06 2.94
N ALA A 209 -5.38 9.15 2.93
CA ALA A 209 -4.65 10.31 3.45
C ALA A 209 -4.86 11.58 2.61
N ILE A 210 -5.16 11.43 1.32
CA ILE A 210 -5.18 12.52 0.34
C ILE A 210 -6.56 12.78 -0.26
N VAL A 211 -7.53 11.89 -0.02
CA VAL A 211 -8.91 11.98 -0.58
C VAL A 211 -9.66 13.27 -0.22
N ALA A 212 -9.24 13.95 0.85
CA ALA A 212 -9.79 15.25 1.25
C ALA A 212 -9.29 16.42 0.38
N TYR A 213 -8.19 16.22 -0.34
CA TYR A 213 -7.54 17.22 -1.19
C TYR A 213 -7.69 16.90 -2.67
N THR A 214 -7.55 15.62 -3.04
CA THR A 214 -7.80 15.15 -4.41
C THR A 214 -8.32 13.72 -4.43
N ARG A 215 -9.16 13.41 -5.43
CA ARG A 215 -9.64 12.06 -5.74
C ARG A 215 -8.94 11.47 -6.96
N ASP A 216 -8.08 12.23 -7.62
CA ASP A 216 -7.34 11.77 -8.78
C ASP A 216 -6.01 11.18 -8.30
N ALA A 217 -5.83 9.88 -8.54
CA ALA A 217 -4.76 9.09 -7.98
C ALA A 217 -4.07 8.23 -9.05
N VAL A 218 -2.75 8.16 -8.98
CA VAL A 218 -1.91 7.32 -9.82
C VAL A 218 -1.23 6.28 -8.94
N TYR A 219 -1.57 5.01 -9.17
CA TYR A 219 -1.04 3.88 -8.39
C TYR A 219 0.28 3.42 -8.99
N LEU A 220 1.36 3.59 -8.22
CA LEU A 220 2.69 3.18 -8.64
C LEU A 220 2.80 1.65 -8.66
N ASN A 221 3.51 1.11 -9.62
CA ASN A 221 3.96 -0.26 -9.71
C ASN A 221 5.25 -0.46 -8.91
N ASP A 222 5.64 -1.72 -8.74
CA ASP A 222 6.97 -2.03 -8.22
C ASP A 222 8.03 -1.54 -9.21
N PHE A 223 9.08 -0.94 -8.65
CA PHE A 223 10.19 -0.30 -9.34
C PHE A 223 9.88 1.04 -10.01
N ASP A 224 8.71 1.62 -9.77
CA ASP A 224 8.44 3.00 -10.22
C ASP A 224 9.11 4.03 -9.32
N LEU A 225 9.63 5.07 -9.97
CA LEU A 225 10.08 6.31 -9.37
C LEU A 225 9.24 7.45 -9.91
N VAL A 226 8.76 8.30 -9.02
CA VAL A 226 7.99 9.50 -9.36
C VAL A 226 8.77 10.75 -8.96
N ALA A 227 8.92 11.65 -9.91
CA ALA A 227 9.45 13.00 -9.73
C ALA A 227 8.26 13.97 -9.75
N ALA A 228 7.93 14.59 -8.62
CA ALA A 228 6.77 15.46 -8.47
C ALA A 228 7.18 16.91 -8.12
N GLY A 229 6.72 17.87 -8.92
CA GLY A 229 6.66 19.28 -8.57
C GLY A 229 5.21 19.75 -8.38
N PRO A 230 4.96 21.06 -8.18
CA PRO A 230 3.60 21.57 -7.99
C PRO A 230 2.68 21.31 -9.19
N ASP A 231 3.15 21.64 -10.40
CA ASP A 231 2.28 21.62 -11.60
C ASP A 231 2.51 20.39 -12.50
N LYS A 232 3.59 19.64 -12.28
CA LYS A 232 3.96 18.49 -13.11
C LYS A 232 4.51 17.32 -12.31
N PHE A 233 4.31 16.12 -12.83
CA PHE A 233 4.97 14.92 -12.35
C PHE A 233 5.44 14.06 -13.52
N GLU A 234 6.48 13.27 -13.30
CA GLU A 234 7.04 12.32 -14.27
C GLU A 234 7.25 10.99 -13.54
N ILE A 235 6.87 9.88 -14.17
CA ILE A 235 7.07 8.52 -13.63
C ILE A 235 7.95 7.74 -14.59
N SER A 236 8.97 7.07 -14.03
CA SER A 236 9.84 6.18 -14.77
C SER A 236 10.16 4.94 -13.95
N SER A 237 10.42 3.82 -14.61
CA SER A 237 10.91 2.62 -13.96
C SER A 237 12.36 2.81 -13.46
N LEU A 238 12.77 1.94 -12.54
CA LEU A 238 14.17 1.85 -12.07
C LEU A 238 15.15 1.51 -13.22
N ALA A 239 14.66 0.87 -14.28
CA ALA A 239 15.44 0.59 -15.50
C ALA A 239 15.64 1.86 -16.36
N GLY A 240 14.76 2.85 -16.23
CA GLY A 240 14.84 4.13 -16.94
C GLY A 240 13.73 4.35 -17.97
N ASP A 241 12.85 3.36 -18.16
CA ASP A 241 11.75 3.44 -19.12
C ASP A 241 10.64 4.35 -18.59
N ILE A 242 10.05 5.17 -19.48
CA ILE A 242 8.84 5.94 -19.16
C ILE A 242 7.68 4.95 -19.07
N THR A 243 6.94 5.01 -17.98
CA THR A 243 5.78 4.15 -17.72
C THR A 243 4.50 4.96 -17.83
N GLU A 244 3.53 4.44 -18.60
CA GLU A 244 2.19 5.03 -18.64
C GLU A 244 1.40 4.60 -17.40
N HIS A 245 0.84 5.58 -16.68
CA HIS A 245 -0.04 5.32 -15.57
C HIS A 245 -1.36 6.06 -15.75
N PRO A 246 -2.51 5.36 -15.80
CA PRO A 246 -3.80 6.01 -15.87
C PRO A 246 -4.10 6.71 -14.54
N VAL A 247 -4.51 7.97 -14.64
CA VAL A 247 -5.11 8.68 -13.51
C VAL A 247 -6.45 8.03 -13.21
N SER A 248 -6.57 7.46 -12.02
CA SER A 248 -7.75 6.75 -11.55
C SER A 248 -8.49 7.61 -10.53
N LYS A 249 -9.82 7.66 -10.64
CA LYS A 249 -10.66 8.39 -9.69
C LYS A 249 -11.05 7.49 -8.52
N VAL A 250 -10.69 7.89 -7.30
CA VAL A 250 -11.03 7.19 -6.06
C VAL A 250 -12.55 7.21 -5.87
N GLU A 251 -13.16 6.04 -5.66
CA GLU A 251 -14.62 5.89 -5.58
C GLU A 251 -15.21 6.50 -4.30
N PHE A 252 -14.49 6.41 -3.18
CA PHE A 252 -14.92 6.97 -1.90
C PHE A 252 -14.50 8.42 -1.71
N THR A 253 -15.12 9.06 -0.73
CA THR A 253 -14.94 10.46 -0.34
C THR A 253 -14.34 10.55 1.06
N ALA A 254 -13.97 11.77 1.47
CA ALA A 254 -13.50 12.02 2.83
C ALA A 254 -14.58 11.75 3.90
N GLU A 255 -15.87 11.80 3.55
CA GLU A 255 -16.98 11.56 4.47
C GLU A 255 -17.13 10.07 4.79
N ASP A 256 -16.90 9.19 3.81
CA ASP A 256 -16.99 7.73 3.99
C ASP A 256 -15.99 7.19 5.04
N ILE A 257 -14.88 7.92 5.23
CA ILE A 257 -13.80 7.61 6.18
C ILE A 257 -14.04 8.26 7.56
N ARG A 258 -15.05 9.12 7.72
CA ARG A 258 -15.36 9.70 9.04
C ARG A 258 -16.11 8.71 9.91
N LYS A 259 -16.07 8.95 11.22
CA LYS A 259 -16.88 8.18 12.18
C LYS A 259 -18.37 8.52 12.12
N GLY A 260 -18.75 9.67 11.55
CA GLY A 260 -20.13 10.18 11.60
C GLY A 260 -20.61 10.29 13.05
N ASP A 261 -21.83 9.81 13.30
CA ASP A 261 -22.48 9.86 14.61
C ASP A 261 -21.98 8.78 15.60
N TYR A 262 -21.01 7.96 15.20
CA TYR A 262 -20.50 6.86 16.02
C TYR A 262 -19.25 7.25 16.82
N PRO A 263 -19.10 6.75 18.07
CA PRO A 263 -17.90 7.00 18.89
C PRO A 263 -16.63 6.31 18.35
N HIS A 264 -16.79 5.16 17.68
CA HIS A 264 -15.70 4.31 17.21
C HIS A 264 -15.94 3.84 15.76
N TYR A 265 -14.85 3.71 14.99
CA TYR A 265 -14.91 3.14 13.63
C TYR A 265 -15.49 1.72 13.64
N MET A 266 -15.02 0.86 14.54
CA MET A 266 -15.52 -0.51 14.65
C MET A 266 -17.04 -0.57 14.87
N LEU A 267 -17.61 0.33 15.69
CA LEU A 267 -19.06 0.37 15.91
C LEU A 267 -19.82 0.84 14.67
N LYS A 268 -19.34 1.91 14.00
CA LYS A 268 -19.86 2.36 12.69
C LYS A 268 -19.88 1.20 11.71
N GLU A 269 -18.74 0.53 11.56
CA GLU A 269 -18.53 -0.53 10.58
C GLU A 269 -19.39 -1.78 10.88
N ILE A 270 -19.59 -2.13 12.15
CA ILE A 270 -20.54 -3.17 12.56
C ILE A 270 -21.97 -2.79 12.15
N CYS A 271 -22.38 -1.55 12.39
CA CYS A 271 -23.71 -1.04 12.04
C CYS A 271 -23.92 -0.87 10.53
N GLU A 272 -22.84 -0.72 9.74
CA GLU A 272 -22.89 -0.63 8.28
C GLU A 272 -23.12 -1.99 7.59
N GLN A 273 -22.91 -3.11 8.29
CA GLN A 273 -22.96 -4.46 7.71
C GLN A 273 -24.24 -4.79 6.92
N PRO A 274 -25.46 -4.38 7.33
CA PRO A 274 -26.65 -4.61 6.53
C PRO A 274 -26.56 -3.99 5.13
N ASN A 275 -25.90 -2.84 4.98
CA ASN A 275 -25.69 -2.19 3.69
C ASN A 275 -24.59 -2.89 2.90
N THR A 276 -23.45 -3.19 3.54
CA THR A 276 -22.30 -3.79 2.84
C THR A 276 -22.57 -5.22 2.39
N VAL A 277 -23.42 -5.96 3.10
CA VAL A 277 -23.93 -7.26 2.66
C VAL A 277 -24.79 -7.11 1.40
N ARG A 278 -25.68 -6.11 1.35
CA ARG A 278 -26.48 -5.83 0.14
C ARG A 278 -25.59 -5.40 -1.03
N ASP A 279 -24.56 -4.60 -0.76
CA ASP A 279 -23.62 -4.12 -1.78
C ASP A 279 -22.77 -5.27 -2.34
N ALA A 280 -22.33 -6.20 -1.48
CA ALA A 280 -21.60 -7.39 -1.90
C ALA A 280 -22.42 -8.33 -2.82
N MET A 281 -23.76 -8.28 -2.76
CA MET A 281 -24.67 -9.04 -3.63
C MET A 281 -25.15 -8.26 -4.86
N ARG A 282 -25.04 -6.94 -4.84
CA ARG A 282 -25.67 -6.05 -5.83
C ARG A 282 -25.21 -6.40 -7.26
N GLY A 283 -26.16 -6.71 -8.13
CA GLY A 283 -25.91 -7.04 -9.53
C GLY A 283 -25.21 -8.39 -9.76
N ARG A 284 -25.09 -9.23 -8.74
CA ARG A 284 -24.36 -10.52 -8.77
C ARG A 284 -25.25 -11.74 -8.63
N LEU A 285 -26.56 -11.57 -8.57
CA LEU A 285 -27.52 -12.67 -8.58
C LEU A 285 -28.26 -12.63 -9.92
N ASN A 286 -28.36 -13.80 -10.55
CA ASN A 286 -29.25 -14.05 -11.67
C ASN A 286 -30.40 -14.93 -11.17
N HIS A 287 -31.55 -14.30 -10.95
CA HIS A 287 -32.74 -14.98 -10.44
C HIS A 287 -33.39 -15.91 -11.46
N GLU A 288 -33.24 -15.64 -12.77
CA GLU A 288 -33.80 -16.49 -13.82
C GLU A 288 -33.05 -17.84 -13.88
N GLU A 289 -31.72 -17.79 -13.83
CA GLU A 289 -30.86 -18.98 -13.87
C GLU A 289 -30.59 -19.58 -12.48
N CYS A 290 -31.11 -18.94 -11.43
CA CYS A 290 -30.94 -19.31 -10.02
C CYS A 290 -29.45 -19.47 -9.67
N THR A 291 -28.60 -18.53 -10.10
CA THR A 291 -27.13 -18.60 -9.96
C THR A 291 -26.51 -17.23 -9.66
N ALA A 292 -25.22 -17.19 -9.36
CA ALA A 292 -24.48 -15.95 -9.21
C ALA A 292 -23.81 -15.49 -10.53
N LYS A 293 -23.50 -14.20 -10.63
CA LYS A 293 -22.79 -13.56 -11.74
C LYS A 293 -21.59 -12.79 -11.20
N LEU A 294 -20.40 -13.35 -11.38
CA LEU A 294 -19.13 -12.78 -10.93
C LEU A 294 -18.25 -12.45 -12.14
N GLY A 295 -18.59 -11.39 -12.87
CA GLY A 295 -17.93 -11.04 -14.14
C GLY A 295 -16.44 -10.72 -14.01
N GLY A 296 -15.97 -10.34 -12.82
CA GLY A 296 -14.56 -10.01 -12.58
C GLY A 296 -13.63 -11.22 -12.51
N LEU A 297 -14.14 -12.46 -12.50
CA LEU A 297 -13.29 -13.66 -12.46
C LEU A 297 -12.43 -13.80 -13.73
N ASN A 298 -12.81 -13.14 -14.83
CA ASN A 298 -12.10 -13.19 -16.12
C ASN A 298 -11.86 -14.61 -16.63
N MET A 299 -12.82 -15.51 -16.38
CA MET A 299 -12.79 -16.90 -16.81
C MET A 299 -14.03 -17.20 -17.63
N ALA A 300 -13.85 -17.92 -18.73
CA ALA A 300 -14.94 -18.42 -19.56
C ALA A 300 -15.69 -19.55 -18.83
N PRO A 301 -16.98 -19.78 -19.15
CA PRO A 301 -17.75 -20.84 -18.51
C PRO A 301 -17.13 -22.25 -18.56
N PRO A 302 -16.45 -22.69 -19.66
CA PRO A 302 -15.74 -23.97 -19.66
C PRO A 302 -14.60 -24.01 -18.64
N GLU A 303 -13.80 -22.95 -18.53
CA GLU A 303 -12.68 -22.88 -17.57
C GLU A 303 -13.19 -22.99 -16.13
N LEU A 304 -14.33 -22.36 -15.81
CA LEU A 304 -14.95 -22.46 -14.48
C LEU A 304 -15.48 -23.87 -14.18
N ARG A 305 -15.97 -24.59 -15.20
CA ARG A 305 -16.47 -25.96 -15.06
C ARG A 305 -15.34 -26.94 -14.76
N ASP A 306 -14.19 -26.74 -15.41
CA ASP A 306 -13.01 -27.61 -15.34
C ASP A 306 -12.17 -27.40 -14.07
N VAL A 307 -12.56 -26.46 -13.20
CA VAL A 307 -11.93 -26.30 -11.86
C VAL A 307 -12.18 -27.56 -11.02
N GLY A 308 -11.16 -28.38 -10.84
CA GLY A 308 -11.21 -29.63 -10.08
C GLY A 308 -10.88 -29.46 -8.59
N ARG A 309 -10.24 -28.35 -8.21
CA ARG A 309 -9.86 -28.04 -6.82
C ARG A 309 -9.78 -26.54 -6.58
N ILE A 310 -10.14 -26.10 -5.39
CA ILE A 310 -9.97 -24.70 -4.96
C ILE A 310 -9.04 -24.64 -3.76
N VAL A 311 -8.12 -23.67 -3.76
CA VAL A 311 -7.32 -23.31 -2.59
C VAL A 311 -7.62 -21.87 -2.20
N LEU A 312 -8.03 -21.65 -0.96
CA LEU A 312 -8.27 -20.33 -0.40
C LEU A 312 -7.12 -19.96 0.54
N THR A 313 -6.52 -18.78 0.35
CA THR A 313 -5.42 -18.33 1.20
C THR A 313 -5.58 -16.88 1.63
N GLY A 314 -5.16 -16.59 2.87
CA GLY A 314 -5.24 -15.29 3.50
C GLY A 314 -4.58 -15.30 4.87
N CYS A 315 -4.71 -14.19 5.60
CA CYS A 315 -4.17 -14.06 6.97
C CYS A 315 -5.27 -13.59 7.94
N GLY A 316 -5.21 -14.07 9.18
CA GLY A 316 -6.12 -13.66 10.25
C GLY A 316 -7.60 -13.84 9.89
N THR A 317 -8.39 -12.79 10.03
CA THR A 317 -9.83 -12.81 9.76
C THR A 317 -10.21 -13.23 8.34
N ALA A 318 -9.39 -12.90 7.33
CA ALA A 318 -9.62 -13.35 5.96
C ALA A 318 -9.51 -14.88 5.81
N LEU A 319 -8.60 -15.52 6.57
CA LEU A 319 -8.51 -16.97 6.65
C LEU A 319 -9.72 -17.57 7.38
N HIS A 320 -10.25 -16.91 8.40
CA HIS A 320 -11.49 -17.35 9.05
C HIS A 320 -12.68 -17.31 8.08
N ALA A 321 -12.77 -16.30 7.22
CA ALA A 321 -13.78 -16.27 6.16
C ALA A 321 -13.57 -17.42 5.18
N ALA A 322 -12.31 -17.68 4.78
CA ALA A 322 -11.94 -18.80 3.91
C ALA A 322 -12.39 -20.16 4.47
N ARG A 323 -12.21 -20.39 5.78
CA ARG A 323 -12.69 -21.61 6.46
C ARG A 323 -14.20 -21.79 6.37
N VAL A 324 -14.98 -20.72 6.45
CA VAL A 324 -16.42 -20.83 6.20
C VAL A 324 -16.71 -21.08 4.73
N GLY A 325 -15.96 -20.42 3.84
CA GLY A 325 -16.04 -20.61 2.39
C GLY A 325 -15.79 -22.04 1.93
N GLU A 326 -14.83 -22.74 2.54
CA GLU A 326 -14.54 -24.15 2.32
C GLU A 326 -15.80 -25.01 2.45
N TYR A 327 -16.47 -24.96 3.60
CA TYR A 327 -17.72 -25.70 3.83
C TYR A 327 -18.83 -25.30 2.85
N LEU A 328 -18.95 -24.02 2.50
CA LEU A 328 -19.97 -23.54 1.56
C LEU A 328 -19.72 -24.05 0.15
N ILE A 329 -18.49 -23.95 -0.35
CA ILE A 329 -18.11 -24.36 -1.70
C ILE A 329 -18.19 -25.88 -1.82
N GLU A 330 -17.68 -26.63 -0.85
CA GLU A 330 -17.78 -28.09 -0.86
C GLU A 330 -19.23 -28.56 -0.86
N ARG A 331 -20.06 -27.97 0.00
CA ARG A 331 -21.48 -28.33 0.11
C ARG A 331 -22.27 -27.99 -1.16
N LEU A 332 -22.05 -26.82 -1.76
CA LEU A 332 -22.85 -26.34 -2.89
C LEU A 332 -22.32 -26.85 -4.24
N ALA A 333 -21.00 -26.95 -4.38
CA ALA A 333 -20.34 -27.23 -5.65
C ALA A 333 -19.65 -28.59 -5.74
N ASN A 334 -19.49 -29.30 -4.62
CA ASN A 334 -18.77 -30.57 -4.54
C ASN A 334 -17.35 -30.48 -5.16
N ILE A 335 -16.67 -29.33 -4.97
CA ILE A 335 -15.26 -29.15 -5.33
C ILE A 335 -14.43 -29.29 -4.06
N PRO A 336 -13.43 -30.20 -4.01
CA PRO A 336 -12.43 -30.21 -2.94
C PRO A 336 -11.85 -28.82 -2.73
N THR A 337 -12.04 -28.27 -1.53
CA THR A 337 -11.56 -26.94 -1.18
C THR A 337 -10.61 -27.05 0.00
N GLU A 338 -9.48 -26.35 -0.06
CA GLU A 338 -8.52 -26.32 1.05
C GLU A 338 -8.23 -24.88 1.45
N VAL A 339 -8.06 -24.66 2.75
CA VAL A 339 -7.70 -23.36 3.31
C VAL A 339 -6.31 -23.40 3.90
N ASP A 340 -5.42 -22.54 3.43
CA ASP A 340 -4.05 -22.48 3.93
C ASP A 340 -3.62 -21.07 4.37
N PHE A 341 -2.84 -21.02 5.45
CA PHE A 341 -2.24 -19.79 5.93
C PHE A 341 -1.26 -19.27 4.88
N ALA A 342 -1.43 -18.03 4.42
CA ALA A 342 -0.60 -17.50 3.36
C ALA A 342 0.91 -17.48 3.69
N SER A 343 1.24 -17.33 4.98
CA SER A 343 2.62 -17.39 5.48
C SER A 343 3.24 -18.77 5.32
N GLU A 344 2.47 -19.85 5.48
CA GLU A 344 2.94 -21.23 5.29
C GLU A 344 2.92 -21.62 3.81
N PHE A 345 1.81 -21.30 3.12
CA PHE A 345 1.59 -21.61 1.71
C PHE A 345 2.76 -21.14 0.83
N ARG A 346 3.24 -19.92 1.04
CA ARG A 346 4.34 -19.33 0.24
C ARG A 346 5.70 -20.01 0.44
N HIS A 347 5.85 -20.82 1.49
CA HIS A 347 7.10 -21.51 1.84
C HIS A 347 7.00 -23.04 1.67
N ARG A 348 5.79 -23.58 1.45
CA ARG A 348 5.56 -25.01 1.31
C ARG A 348 5.49 -25.43 -0.16
N ASN A 349 6.01 -26.62 -0.44
CA ASN A 349 5.75 -27.30 -1.71
C ASN A 349 4.43 -28.08 -1.62
N MET A 350 3.31 -27.38 -1.84
CA MET A 350 1.98 -28.00 -1.83
C MET A 350 1.73 -28.76 -3.14
N PRO A 351 1.31 -30.04 -3.09
CA PRO A 351 0.96 -30.79 -4.29
C PRO A 351 -0.36 -30.24 -4.86
N MET A 352 -0.27 -29.55 -5.99
CA MET A 352 -1.40 -28.98 -6.72
C MET A 352 -1.38 -29.48 -8.17
N THR A 353 -2.56 -29.60 -8.78
CA THR A 353 -2.73 -30.00 -10.19
C THR A 353 -3.09 -28.79 -11.05
N SER A 354 -3.00 -28.91 -12.37
CA SER A 354 -3.35 -27.83 -13.31
C SER A 354 -4.80 -27.34 -13.20
N GLU A 355 -5.69 -28.16 -12.63
CA GLU A 355 -7.10 -27.84 -12.39
C GLU A 355 -7.34 -27.08 -11.06
N THR A 356 -6.26 -26.73 -10.34
CA THR A 356 -6.35 -26.02 -9.06
C THR A 356 -6.47 -24.52 -9.30
N LEU A 357 -7.52 -23.92 -8.72
CA LEU A 357 -7.75 -22.49 -8.71
C LEU A 357 -7.42 -21.89 -7.34
N VAL A 358 -6.56 -20.88 -7.29
CA VAL A 358 -6.13 -20.25 -6.03
C VAL A 358 -6.82 -18.91 -5.83
N PHE A 359 -7.45 -18.69 -4.67
CA PHE A 359 -7.99 -17.40 -4.25
C PHE A 359 -7.15 -16.77 -3.13
N ALA A 360 -6.63 -15.57 -3.39
CA ALA A 360 -5.99 -14.71 -2.40
C ALA A 360 -7.03 -13.75 -1.80
N ILE A 361 -7.31 -13.91 -0.51
CA ILE A 361 -8.35 -13.15 0.21
C ILE A 361 -7.69 -12.10 1.09
N SER A 362 -7.94 -10.83 0.82
CA SER A 362 -7.37 -9.71 1.59
C SER A 362 -8.26 -8.49 1.52
N GLN A 363 -8.67 -7.95 2.67
CA GLN A 363 -9.40 -6.68 2.73
C GLN A 363 -8.60 -5.55 2.08
N SER A 364 -7.33 -5.39 2.46
CA SER A 364 -6.48 -4.31 1.99
C SER A 364 -5.98 -4.55 0.56
N GLY A 365 -5.82 -5.82 0.19
CA GLY A 365 -5.11 -6.24 -1.02
C GLY A 365 -3.59 -6.00 -0.95
N GLU A 366 -3.07 -5.73 0.25
CA GLU A 366 -1.66 -5.38 0.50
C GLU A 366 -1.00 -6.25 1.59
N THR A 367 -1.68 -7.29 2.06
CA THR A 367 -1.13 -8.21 3.07
C THR A 367 0.07 -8.96 2.49
N ALA A 368 1.26 -8.72 3.04
CA ALA A 368 2.53 -9.19 2.47
C ALA A 368 2.58 -10.71 2.23
N ASP A 369 2.15 -11.52 3.20
CA ASP A 369 2.15 -12.98 3.04
C ASP A 369 1.11 -13.45 2.02
N THR A 370 -0.07 -12.85 1.99
CA THR A 370 -1.10 -13.15 0.98
C THR A 370 -0.62 -12.79 -0.43
N LEU A 371 0.05 -11.65 -0.59
CA LEU A 371 0.68 -11.27 -1.85
C LEU A 371 1.83 -12.23 -2.22
N GLY A 372 2.62 -12.67 -1.24
CA GLY A 372 3.66 -13.68 -1.42
C GLY A 372 3.11 -15.01 -1.93
N ALA A 373 2.02 -15.49 -1.33
CA ALA A 373 1.31 -16.70 -1.75
C ALA A 373 0.71 -16.59 -3.17
N LEU A 374 0.13 -15.42 -3.51
CA LEU A 374 -0.35 -15.11 -4.86
C LEU A 374 0.80 -15.21 -5.88
N ARG A 375 1.90 -14.49 -5.65
CA ARG A 375 3.06 -14.46 -6.55
C ARG A 375 3.70 -15.84 -6.70
N GLU A 376 3.78 -16.61 -5.62
CA GLU A 376 4.32 -17.97 -5.65
C GLU A 376 3.44 -18.92 -6.47
N SER A 377 2.12 -18.82 -6.34
CA SER A 377 1.15 -19.59 -7.14
C SER A 377 1.30 -19.28 -8.63
N ARG A 378 1.41 -17.99 -8.99
CA ARG A 378 1.63 -17.55 -10.37
C ARG A 378 2.92 -18.08 -10.95
N ARG A 379 4.03 -18.03 -10.20
CA ARG A 379 5.33 -18.56 -10.63
C ARG A 379 5.28 -20.05 -10.95
N LYS A 380 4.45 -20.81 -10.22
CA LYS A 380 4.20 -22.23 -10.46
C LYS A 380 3.18 -22.51 -11.58
N GLY A 381 2.62 -21.46 -12.19
CA GLY A 381 1.70 -21.57 -13.33
C GLY A 381 0.23 -21.75 -12.95
N PHE A 382 -0.14 -21.58 -11.68
CA PHE A 382 -1.54 -21.69 -11.26
C PHE A 382 -2.31 -20.41 -11.56
N ARG A 383 -3.58 -20.57 -11.93
CA ARG A 383 -4.53 -19.46 -12.06
C ARG A 383 -4.81 -18.89 -10.66
N THR A 384 -4.72 -17.58 -10.54
CA THR A 384 -4.86 -16.87 -9.27
C THR A 384 -5.95 -15.81 -9.35
N LEU A 385 -6.84 -15.79 -8.36
CA LEU A 385 -7.91 -14.81 -8.27
C LEU A 385 -7.87 -14.07 -6.92
N GLY A 386 -8.29 -12.80 -6.90
CA GLY A 386 -8.33 -11.99 -5.67
C GLY A 386 -9.74 -11.78 -5.15
N ILE A 387 -9.92 -11.86 -3.83
CA ILE A 387 -11.12 -11.30 -3.16
C ILE A 387 -10.65 -10.11 -2.33
N CYS A 388 -10.92 -8.90 -2.83
CA CYS A 388 -10.33 -7.66 -2.32
C CYS A 388 -11.38 -6.58 -2.05
N ASN A 389 -11.06 -5.65 -1.13
CA ASN A 389 -11.87 -4.46 -0.88
C ASN A 389 -11.25 -3.16 -1.41
N ASN A 390 -10.14 -3.27 -2.14
CA ASN A 390 -9.53 -2.18 -2.89
C ASN A 390 -9.19 -2.65 -4.32
N VAL A 391 -9.85 -2.11 -5.34
CA VAL A 391 -9.66 -2.48 -6.76
C VAL A 391 -8.29 -2.10 -7.30
N ALA A 392 -7.65 -1.10 -6.70
CA ALA A 392 -6.32 -0.63 -7.12
C ALA A 392 -5.18 -1.22 -6.29
N SER A 393 -5.49 -2.17 -5.40
CA SER A 393 -4.50 -2.84 -4.57
C SER A 393 -3.55 -3.73 -5.38
N THR A 394 -2.40 -4.06 -4.80
CA THR A 394 -1.39 -4.91 -5.44
C THR A 394 -1.95 -6.28 -5.78
N ILE A 395 -2.66 -6.94 -4.85
CA ILE A 395 -3.30 -8.23 -5.11
C ILE A 395 -4.34 -8.13 -6.23
N ALA A 396 -5.12 -7.04 -6.28
CA ALA A 396 -6.12 -6.83 -7.33
C ALA A 396 -5.51 -6.63 -8.72
N ARG A 397 -4.32 -6.00 -8.81
CA ARG A 397 -3.62 -5.76 -10.08
C ARG A 397 -2.81 -6.96 -10.58
N GLU A 398 -2.26 -7.76 -9.66
CA GLU A 398 -1.36 -8.87 -10.02
C GLU A 398 -2.08 -10.21 -10.23
N ASN A 399 -3.34 -10.34 -9.82
CA ASN A 399 -4.12 -11.56 -10.07
C ASN A 399 -4.64 -11.64 -11.52
N ASP A 400 -5.20 -12.78 -11.89
CA ASP A 400 -5.78 -12.99 -13.23
C ASP A 400 -7.26 -12.54 -13.34
N GLY A 401 -7.83 -12.07 -12.24
CA GLY A 401 -9.24 -11.76 -12.06
C GLY A 401 -9.63 -11.83 -10.58
N GLY A 402 -10.86 -11.48 -10.25
CA GLY A 402 -11.31 -11.52 -8.87
C GLY A 402 -12.68 -10.96 -8.61
N VAL A 403 -12.98 -10.80 -7.33
CA VAL A 403 -14.24 -10.22 -6.85
C VAL A 403 -13.92 -9.08 -5.90
N TYR A 404 -14.45 -7.90 -6.23
CA TYR A 404 -14.42 -6.76 -5.32
C TYR A 404 -15.55 -6.87 -4.29
N MET A 405 -15.27 -6.66 -3.02
CA MET A 405 -16.26 -6.91 -1.96
C MET A 405 -17.32 -5.81 -1.83
N HIS A 406 -17.02 -4.58 -2.30
CA HIS A 406 -17.84 -3.37 -2.09
C HIS A 406 -18.23 -3.12 -0.62
N ALA A 407 -17.35 -3.43 0.34
CA ALA A 407 -17.62 -3.16 1.76
C ALA A 407 -17.36 -1.68 2.15
N GLY A 408 -16.87 -0.87 1.20
CA GLY A 408 -16.40 0.49 1.44
C GLY A 408 -15.14 0.53 2.32
N PRO A 409 -14.56 1.72 2.61
CA PRO A 409 -13.35 1.82 3.41
C PRO A 409 -13.57 1.29 4.84
N GLU A 410 -12.66 0.47 5.34
CA GLU A 410 -12.66 -0.06 6.71
C GLU A 410 -11.40 0.47 7.42
N ILE A 411 -11.61 1.26 8.47
CA ILE A 411 -10.60 2.01 9.22
C ILE A 411 -10.34 1.34 10.58
N GLY A 412 -11.34 0.67 11.15
CA GLY A 412 -11.16 -0.17 12.31
C GLY A 412 -10.09 -1.23 12.06
N VAL A 413 -9.18 -1.40 13.03
CA VAL A 413 -8.10 -2.40 12.93
C VAL A 413 -8.67 -3.83 12.90
N ALA A 414 -9.73 -4.07 13.68
CA ALA A 414 -10.43 -5.34 13.68
C ALA A 414 -11.44 -5.38 12.51
N ALA A 415 -11.26 -6.35 11.62
CA ALA A 415 -12.16 -6.59 10.49
C ALA A 415 -13.58 -6.93 10.98
N THR A 416 -14.59 -6.28 10.39
CA THR A 416 -16.01 -6.49 10.71
C THR A 416 -16.82 -6.64 9.43
N LYS A 417 -17.12 -5.54 8.74
CA LYS A 417 -17.86 -5.53 7.48
C LYS A 417 -17.13 -6.22 6.34
N SER A 418 -15.79 -6.17 6.33
CA SER A 418 -15.01 -6.91 5.35
C SER A 418 -15.17 -8.43 5.50
N PHE A 419 -15.22 -8.94 6.73
CA PHE A 419 -15.44 -10.35 7.01
C PHE A 419 -16.81 -10.82 6.50
N THR A 420 -17.89 -10.11 6.83
CA THR A 420 -19.24 -10.51 6.37
C THR A 420 -19.40 -10.37 4.86
N SER A 421 -18.81 -9.35 4.23
CA SER A 421 -18.78 -9.26 2.76
C SER A 421 -17.96 -10.39 2.10
N GLN A 422 -16.86 -10.85 2.72
CA GLN A 422 -16.11 -12.03 2.25
C GLN A 422 -16.97 -13.29 2.29
N LEU A 423 -17.73 -13.50 3.37
CA LEU A 423 -18.66 -14.64 3.48
C LEU A 423 -19.70 -14.63 2.36
N VAL A 424 -20.28 -13.46 2.07
CA VAL A 424 -21.23 -13.30 0.96
C VAL A 424 -20.59 -13.66 -0.38
N VAL A 425 -19.38 -13.15 -0.66
CA VAL A 425 -18.68 -13.46 -1.91
C VAL A 425 -18.35 -14.95 -2.03
N LEU A 426 -17.91 -15.60 -0.94
CA LEU A 426 -17.64 -17.03 -0.92
C LEU A 426 -18.92 -17.87 -1.12
N ALA A 427 -20.05 -17.43 -0.57
CA ALA A 427 -21.35 -18.06 -0.82
C ALA A 427 -21.76 -17.90 -2.30
N LEU A 428 -21.56 -16.73 -2.91
CA LEU A 428 -21.82 -16.50 -4.33
C LEU A 428 -20.92 -17.36 -5.23
N LEU A 429 -19.66 -17.57 -4.85
CA LEU A 429 -18.76 -18.51 -5.54
C LEU A 429 -19.27 -19.94 -5.45
N GLY A 430 -19.66 -20.40 -4.25
CA GLY A 430 -20.28 -21.70 -4.05
C GLY A 430 -21.54 -21.90 -4.90
N LEU A 431 -22.42 -20.89 -4.95
CA LEU A 431 -23.61 -20.89 -5.79
C LEU A 431 -23.27 -20.97 -7.29
N LEU A 432 -22.35 -20.13 -7.77
CA LEU A 432 -21.90 -20.13 -9.16
C LEU A 432 -21.37 -21.51 -9.58
N PHE A 433 -20.40 -22.04 -8.84
CA PHE A 433 -19.81 -23.34 -9.16
C PHE A 433 -20.81 -24.49 -8.99
N GLY A 434 -21.71 -24.40 -8.00
CA GLY A 434 -22.76 -25.40 -7.76
C GLY A 434 -23.73 -25.52 -8.92
N ARG A 435 -24.22 -24.39 -9.43
CA ARG A 435 -25.17 -24.34 -10.55
C ARG A 435 -24.57 -24.74 -11.89
N MET A 436 -23.25 -24.69 -12.01
CA MET A 436 -22.53 -25.24 -13.17
C MET A 436 -22.32 -26.75 -13.07
N ARG A 437 -22.69 -27.38 -11.95
CA ARG A 437 -22.54 -28.81 -11.67
C ARG A 437 -23.84 -29.45 -11.20
N ASN A 438 -23.93 -29.77 -9.90
CA ASN A 438 -24.95 -30.66 -9.35
C ASN A 438 -26.09 -29.92 -8.64
N LEU A 439 -25.92 -28.64 -8.30
CA LEU A 439 -26.91 -27.88 -7.55
C LEU A 439 -28.11 -27.59 -8.46
N SER A 440 -29.31 -27.99 -8.05
CA SER A 440 -30.53 -27.76 -8.83
C SER A 440 -30.95 -26.29 -8.84
N ALA A 441 -31.85 -25.91 -9.75
CA ALA A 441 -32.39 -24.55 -9.78
C ALA A 441 -33.20 -24.23 -8.51
N ALA A 442 -33.92 -25.23 -7.98
CA ALA A 442 -34.71 -25.09 -6.76
C ALA A 442 -33.86 -24.88 -5.50
N GLU A 443 -32.69 -25.51 -5.42
CA GLU A 443 -31.75 -25.30 -4.31
C GLU A 443 -30.92 -24.01 -4.47
N GLY A 444 -30.71 -23.57 -5.71
CA GLY A 444 -29.98 -22.33 -6.01
C GLY A 444 -30.79 -21.04 -5.81
N ASN A 445 -32.11 -21.13 -5.92
CA ASN A 445 -33.04 -20.01 -5.69
C ASN A 445 -33.38 -19.86 -4.22
#